data_AF-A0A6V7LN41-F1
#
_entry.id   AF-A0A6V7LN41-F1
#
_cell.length_a   1.000
_cell.length_b   1.000
_cell.length_c   1.000
_cell.angle_alpha   90.00
_cell.angle_beta   90.00
_cell.angle_gamma   90.00
#
_symmetry.space_group_name_H-M   'P 1'
#
loop_
_entity.id
_entity.type
_entity.pdbx_description
1 polymer ?
#
loop_
_entity_poly.entity_id
_entity_poly.type
_entity_poly.pdbx_seq_one_letter_code
_entity_poly.pdbx_strand_id
1 'polypeptide(L)'
;EELECLATWKEGSSRYLVGRLHHGHASSNEERYRCFVYERAGQSVGGIGVSRSVLGMATIDHDVGIPPGGPIPEGSPEVYRVAQSGDATCNGLFSPMEGSRMMTLTK
;
A
#
# COMPACT_ATOMS: atom_id res chain seq x y z
N GLU A 1 -21.05 7.53 -2.12
CA GLU A 1 -19.87 8.38 -1.80
C GLU A 1 -18.87 8.17 -2.91
N GLU A 2 -18.30 9.22 -3.48
CA GLU A 2 -17.35 9.11 -4.60
C GLU A 2 -16.00 9.74 -4.20
N LEU A 3 -14.89 9.17 -4.68
CA LEU A 3 -13.55 9.72 -4.49
C LEU A 3 -12.97 10.08 -5.85
N GLU A 4 -12.76 11.38 -6.06
CA GLU A 4 -12.10 11.90 -7.26
C GLU A 4 -10.60 12.03 -7.02
N CYS A 5 -9.80 11.36 -7.84
CA CYS A 5 -8.34 11.42 -7.74
C CYS A 5 -7.80 12.69 -8.39
N LEU A 6 -7.16 13.57 -7.62
CA LEU A 6 -6.62 14.84 -8.12
C LEU A 6 -5.14 14.75 -8.46
N ALA A 7 -4.38 14.09 -7.60
CA ALA A 7 -2.93 13.93 -7.81
C ALA A 7 -2.44 12.66 -7.13
N THR A 8 -1.52 11.96 -7.79
CA THR A 8 -0.82 10.81 -7.22
C THR A 8 0.67 10.99 -7.32
N TRP A 9 1.40 10.60 -6.29
CA TRP A 9 2.86 10.58 -6.32
C TRP A 9 3.39 9.33 -5.61
N LYS A 10 4.69 9.07 -5.79
CA LYS A 10 5.38 7.95 -5.13
C LYS A 10 6.62 8.48 -4.42
N GLU A 11 6.84 8.02 -3.20
CA GLU A 11 8.03 8.34 -2.42
C GLU A 11 8.53 7.06 -1.75
N GLY A 12 9.73 6.62 -2.11
CA GLY A 12 10.26 5.31 -1.71
C GLY A 12 9.37 4.15 -2.19
N SER A 13 8.95 3.30 -1.24
CA SER A 13 8.01 2.19 -1.44
C SER A 13 6.54 2.58 -1.31
N SER A 14 6.27 3.77 -0.76
CA SER A 14 4.93 4.27 -0.51
C SER A 14 4.39 5.03 -1.72
N ARG A 15 3.09 4.90 -1.98
CA ARG A 15 2.37 5.68 -2.98
C ARG A 15 1.34 6.56 -2.29
N TYR A 16 1.11 7.73 -2.84
CA TYR A 16 0.26 8.75 -2.26
C TYR A 16 -0.76 9.19 -3.29
N LEU A 17 -1.93 9.57 -2.81
CA LEU A 17 -3.05 10.06 -3.59
C LEU A 17 -3.74 11.16 -2.77
N VAL A 18 -3.90 12.34 -3.36
CA VAL A 18 -4.87 13.32 -2.85
C VAL A 18 -6.12 13.19 -3.67
N GLY A 19 -7.24 12.99 -2.97
CA GLY A 19 -8.54 12.88 -3.60
C GLY A 19 -9.59 13.74 -2.93
N ARG A 20 -10.63 14.05 -3.70
CA ARG A 20 -11.80 14.81 -3.28
C ARG A 20 -12.96 13.86 -3.03
N LEU A 21 -13.41 13.77 -1.80
CA LEU A 21 -14.55 12.98 -1.34
C LEU A 21 -15.84 13.72 -1.63
N HIS A 22 -16.62 13.24 -2.58
CA HIS A 22 -17.98 13.70 -2.81
C HIS A 22 -18.92 12.95 -1.87
N HIS A 23 -19.11 13.51 -0.68
CA HIS A 23 -20.09 13.09 0.30
C HIS A 23 -21.16 14.17 0.47
N GLY A 24 -22.45 13.78 0.57
CA GLY A 24 -23.57 14.73 0.72
C GLY A 24 -23.50 15.63 1.95
N HIS A 25 -22.64 15.30 2.92
CA HIS A 25 -22.43 16.05 4.17
C HIS A 25 -21.09 16.80 4.26
N ALA A 26 -20.23 16.78 3.22
CA ALA A 26 -18.98 17.56 3.23
C ALA A 26 -19.29 19.02 2.88
N SER A 27 -19.51 19.82 3.93
CA SER A 27 -19.98 21.22 3.84
C SER A 27 -18.84 22.22 3.62
N SER A 28 -17.60 21.81 3.93
CA SER A 28 -16.39 22.62 3.73
C SER A 28 -15.40 21.96 2.77
N ASN A 29 -14.56 22.77 2.12
CA ASN A 29 -13.44 22.29 1.32
C ASN A 29 -12.51 21.39 2.15
N GLU A 30 -12.27 21.74 3.41
CA GLU A 30 -11.38 20.97 4.31
C GLU A 30 -11.88 19.55 4.60
N GLU A 31 -13.19 19.34 4.60
CA GLU A 31 -13.80 18.02 4.79
C GLU A 31 -13.77 17.19 3.50
N ARG A 32 -13.74 17.88 2.36
CA ARG A 32 -13.82 17.26 1.03
C ARG A 32 -12.47 16.72 0.56
N TYR A 33 -11.35 17.36 0.90
CA TYR A 33 -10.04 16.91 0.45
C TYR A 33 -9.39 15.97 1.47
N ARG A 34 -8.85 14.86 0.97
CA ARG A 34 -8.19 13.87 1.81
C ARG A 34 -6.95 13.30 1.12
N CYS A 35 -5.90 13.12 1.91
CA CYS A 35 -4.74 12.39 1.48
C CYS A 35 -4.83 10.91 1.87
N PHE A 36 -4.37 10.06 0.96
CA PHE A 36 -4.29 8.62 1.09
C PHE A 36 -2.87 8.16 0.79
N VAL A 37 -2.30 7.31 1.64
CA VAL A 37 -1.06 6.58 1.36
C VAL A 37 -1.40 5.11 1.17
N TYR A 38 -0.81 4.46 0.17
CA TYR A 38 -1.10 3.07 -0.14
C TYR A 38 0.13 2.29 -0.58
N GLU A 39 0.12 1.00 -0.28
CA GLU A 39 1.10 0.01 -0.72
C GLU A 39 0.40 -1.25 -1.22
N ARG A 40 1.08 -2.05 -2.05
CA ARG A 40 0.56 -3.34 -2.52
C ARG A 40 0.78 -4.40 -1.44
N ALA A 41 -0.30 -5.03 -0.98
CA ALA A 41 -0.30 -6.02 0.10
C ALA A 41 0.22 -7.41 -0.31
N GLY A 42 0.88 -7.55 -1.47
CA GLY A 42 1.25 -8.83 -2.08
C GLY A 42 2.70 -8.91 -2.58
N GLN A 43 3.58 -8.00 -2.18
CA GLN A 43 4.98 -8.03 -2.61
C GLN A 43 5.93 -7.62 -1.48
N SER A 44 6.02 -8.46 -0.45
CA SER A 44 7.03 -8.35 0.59
C SER A 44 7.73 -9.68 0.83
N VAL A 45 8.43 -10.18 -0.20
CA VAL A 45 9.61 -11.04 0.04
C VAL A 45 10.69 -10.70 -0.99
N GLY A 46 11.26 -9.49 -0.90
CA GLY A 46 12.29 -9.04 -1.83
C GLY A 46 12.97 -7.75 -1.42
N GLY A 47 13.28 -7.61 -0.13
CA GLY A 47 13.83 -6.37 0.41
C GLY A 47 14.61 -6.53 1.71
N ILE A 48 15.19 -7.72 1.96
CA ILE A 48 16.40 -7.75 2.77
C ILE A 48 17.56 -7.73 1.78
N GLY A 49 18.09 -6.52 1.54
CA GLY A 49 19.41 -6.36 0.98
C GLY A 49 20.43 -6.87 2.00
N VAL A 50 20.64 -8.18 2.07
CA VAL A 50 21.95 -8.72 2.47
C VAL A 50 22.55 -9.29 1.21
N SER A 51 23.56 -8.60 0.70
CA SER A 51 24.49 -9.10 -0.29
C SER A 51 24.88 -10.53 0.07
N ARG A 52 24.52 -11.48 -0.80
CA ARG A 52 24.94 -12.87 -0.70
C ARG A 52 26.46 -12.94 -0.79
N SER A 53 27.10 -13.21 0.33
CA SER A 53 28.29 -14.04 0.39
C SER A 53 28.52 -14.53 1.81
N VAL A 54 27.94 -15.68 2.18
CA VAL A 54 28.58 -16.69 3.04
C VAL A 54 27.80 -18.01 2.95
N LEU A 55 28.57 -19.10 3.03
CA LEU A 55 28.23 -20.48 2.74
C LEU A 55 27.16 -21.09 3.67
N GLY A 56 26.37 -22.01 3.10
CA GLY A 56 26.08 -23.37 3.62
C GLY A 56 25.33 -23.54 4.94
N MET A 57 24.15 -24.18 4.89
CA MET A 57 23.81 -25.40 5.65
C MET A 57 22.36 -25.83 5.38
N ALA A 58 22.15 -27.15 5.32
CA ALA A 58 20.88 -27.81 5.05
C ALA A 58 20.07 -28.07 6.33
N THR A 59 18.73 -27.95 6.28
CA THR A 59 17.79 -28.71 7.13
C THR A 59 16.48 -29.00 6.36
N ILE A 60 16.33 -30.25 5.91
CA ILE A 60 15.18 -31.16 5.99
C ILE A 60 13.74 -30.57 5.92
N ASP A 61 13.08 -30.88 4.79
CA ASP A 61 11.70 -31.39 4.58
C ASP A 61 10.47 -30.74 5.28
N HIS A 62 9.78 -29.86 4.55
CA HIS A 62 8.31 -29.90 4.44
C HIS A 62 7.86 -29.28 3.11
N ASP A 63 7.15 -30.07 2.33
CA ASP A 63 6.53 -29.75 1.05
C ASP A 63 5.46 -28.66 1.20
N VAL A 64 5.83 -27.42 0.86
CA VAL A 64 4.97 -26.47 0.13
C VAL A 64 5.91 -25.67 -0.76
N GLY A 65 5.95 -26.03 -2.04
CA GLY A 65 6.68 -25.29 -3.06
C GLY A 65 6.19 -23.84 -3.11
N ILE A 66 6.95 -22.93 -2.49
CA ILE A 66 6.87 -21.50 -2.75
C ILE A 66 7.60 -21.28 -4.09
N PRO A 67 6.92 -20.92 -5.19
CA PRO A 67 7.64 -20.61 -6.42
C PRO A 67 8.48 -19.34 -6.20
N PRO A 68 9.80 -19.39 -6.48
CA PRO A 68 10.63 -18.20 -6.47
C PRO A 68 10.26 -17.33 -7.68
N GLY A 69 9.76 -16.12 -7.41
CA GLY A 69 9.81 -15.02 -8.40
C GLY A 69 9.12 -15.24 -9.75
N GLY A 70 8.06 -16.05 -9.81
CA GLY A 70 7.22 -16.13 -11.01
C GLY A 70 6.40 -14.85 -11.20
N PRO A 71 6.11 -14.42 -12.45
CA PRO A 71 5.12 -13.37 -12.69
C PRO A 71 3.80 -13.80 -12.08
N ILE A 72 3.25 -12.93 -11.24
CA ILE A 72 1.96 -13.12 -10.57
C ILE A 72 0.92 -13.52 -11.63
N PRO A 73 0.14 -14.60 -11.46
CA PRO A 73 -0.92 -14.93 -12.41
C PRO A 73 -1.87 -13.74 -12.52
N GLU A 74 -2.16 -13.30 -13.74
CA GLU A 74 -2.99 -12.12 -14.10
C GLU A 74 -4.44 -12.14 -13.55
N GLY A 75 -4.78 -13.05 -12.64
CA GLY A 75 -6.07 -13.15 -11.96
C GLY A 75 -6.02 -13.22 -10.43
N SER A 76 -4.86 -13.02 -9.78
CA SER A 76 -4.85 -12.88 -8.33
C SER A 76 -5.35 -11.49 -7.93
N PRO A 77 -6.27 -11.35 -6.96
CA PRO A 77 -6.76 -10.06 -6.51
C PRO A 77 -5.60 -9.15 -6.09
N GLU A 78 -5.46 -7.98 -6.73
CA GLU A 78 -4.43 -7.03 -6.34
C GLU A 78 -4.88 -6.34 -5.05
N VAL A 79 -4.36 -6.81 -3.92
CA VAL A 79 -4.67 -6.25 -2.61
C VAL A 79 -3.77 -5.06 -2.33
N TYR A 80 -4.34 -3.95 -1.84
CA TYR A 80 -3.66 -2.72 -1.47
C TYR A 80 -4.02 -2.36 -0.03
N ARG A 81 -3.02 -2.02 0.78
CA ARG A 81 -3.24 -1.44 2.11
C ARG A 81 -3.23 0.06 1.94
N VAL A 82 -4.21 0.73 2.50
CA VAL A 82 -4.41 2.17 2.35
C VAL A 82 -4.63 2.78 3.72
N ALA A 83 -4.02 3.93 3.97
CA ALA A 83 -4.31 4.75 5.12
C ALA A 83 -4.84 6.12 4.71
N GLN A 84 -5.83 6.61 5.45
CA GLN A 84 -6.46 7.91 5.22
C GLN A 84 -5.99 8.93 6.27
N SER A 85 -5.61 10.13 5.80
CA SER A 85 -5.31 11.28 6.66
C SER A 85 -6.55 11.89 7.29
N GLY A 86 -6.36 12.63 8.39
CA GLY A 86 -7.39 13.51 8.96
C GLY A 86 -7.65 14.75 8.11
N ASP A 87 -6.68 15.14 7.29
CA ASP A 87 -6.64 16.40 6.53
C ASP A 87 -6.02 16.23 5.13
N ALA A 88 -6.02 17.30 4.34
CA ALA A 88 -5.56 17.30 2.96
C ALA A 88 -4.02 17.25 2.79
N THR A 89 -3.25 17.33 3.87
CA THR A 89 -1.83 17.70 3.82
C THR A 89 -0.86 16.51 3.83
N CYS A 90 -1.34 15.28 4.02
CA CYS A 90 -0.51 14.06 4.14
C CYS A 90 0.53 14.08 5.29
N ASN A 91 0.47 15.06 6.20
CA ASN A 91 1.46 15.19 7.26
C ASN A 91 1.38 13.99 8.21
N GLY A 92 2.50 13.28 8.39
CA GLY A 92 2.61 12.15 9.33
C GLY A 92 2.15 10.79 8.80
N LEU A 93 1.85 10.67 7.50
CA LEU A 93 1.45 9.40 6.86
C LEU A 93 2.55 8.88 5.94
N PHE A 94 3.69 8.46 6.49
CA PHE A 94 4.80 7.96 5.67
C PHE A 94 4.58 6.52 5.17
N SER A 95 3.74 5.78 5.88
CA SER A 95 3.33 4.42 5.53
C SER A 95 1.85 4.18 5.77
N PRO A 96 1.24 3.22 5.06
CA PRO A 96 -0.14 2.80 5.31
C PRO A 96 -0.36 2.15 6.68
N MET A 97 0.71 1.96 7.48
CA MET A 97 0.67 1.49 8.87
C MET A 97 0.47 2.61 9.90
N GLU A 98 0.74 3.87 9.54
CA GLU A 98 0.78 5.01 10.47
C GLU A 98 -0.51 5.86 10.47
N GLY A 99 -1.52 5.46 9.71
CA GLY A 99 -2.73 6.25 9.56
C GLY A 99 -3.80 6.06 10.62
N SER A 100 -4.64 7.09 10.76
CA SER A 100 -5.81 7.11 11.66
C SER A 100 -6.88 6.09 11.29
N ARG A 101 -7.00 5.77 9.99
CA ARG A 101 -7.91 4.77 9.44
C ARG A 101 -7.17 3.96 8.40
N MET A 102 -7.10 2.65 8.60
CA MET A 102 -6.45 1.72 7.70
C MET A 102 -7.53 0.87 7.02
N MET A 103 -7.43 0.72 5.71
CA MET A 103 -8.36 -0.05 4.89
C MET A 103 -7.61 -0.91 3.87
N THR A 104 -8.28 -1.93 3.36
CA THR A 104 -7.74 -2.80 2.33
C THR A 104 -8.60 -2.69 1.09
N LEU A 105 -7.99 -2.25 -0.01
CA LEU A 105 -8.63 -2.19 -1.32
C LEU A 105 -8.23 -3.43 -2.10
N THR A 106 -9.19 -4.11 -2.69
CA THR A 106 -8.93 -5.20 -3.63
C THR A 106 -9.33 -4.72 -5.01
N LYS A 107 -8.41 -4.78 -5.96
CA LYS A 107 -8.65 -4.47 -7.36
C LYS A 107 -8.93 -5.75 -8.15
#